data_AF-A0A915MN49-F1
#
_entry.id   AF-A0A915MN49-F1
#
_cell.length_a   1.000
_cell.length_b   1.000
_cell.length_c   1.000
_cell.angle_alpha   90.00
_cell.angle_beta   90.00
_cell.angle_gamma   90.00
#
_symmetry.space_group_name_H-M   'P 1'
#
loop_
_entity.id
_entity.type
_entity.pdbx_description
1 polymer ?
#
loop_
_entity_poly.entity_id
_entity_poly.type
_entity_poly.pdbx_seq_one_letter_code
_entity_poly.pdbx_strand_id
1 'polypeptide(L)'
;MGEQHNVNVSDEMDLKKNINLLQGYVKQVKDEATEVEKKCKNLHTYASKMEECLKLLMKAKEDNITNKLKLHKVLKNVFNGRWNNCLYQRYAGIGVATEDFPLDYKTGVGTFPKSFAYSNTGAFWNEAKQEKKFSEGFVGGDTLGCGLIYYGGVVTKKCFLYFTRNGFMIGKPMKINYHDEFLPIISVSGTDTIINANFGTSYFMYKK
;
A
#
# COMPACT_ATOMS: atom_id res chain seq x y z
N MET A 1 -26.00 23.55 96.19
CA MET A 1 -26.27 24.58 95.18
C MET A 1 -25.99 23.97 93.83
N GLY A 2 -27.01 23.61 93.06
CA GLY A 2 -26.88 23.10 91.70
C GLY A 2 -27.77 23.94 90.81
N GLU A 3 -27.17 24.75 89.93
CA GLU A 3 -27.90 25.52 88.94
C GLU A 3 -28.34 24.57 87.82
N GLN A 4 -29.64 24.35 87.71
CA GLN A 4 -30.23 23.70 86.54
C GLN A 4 -30.20 24.71 85.38
N HIS A 5 -29.25 24.54 84.47
CA HIS A 5 -29.25 25.23 83.19
C HIS A 5 -30.45 24.76 82.36
N ASN A 6 -31.42 25.66 82.20
CA ASN A 6 -32.59 25.47 81.38
C ASN A 6 -32.18 25.67 79.92
N VAL A 7 -31.80 24.58 79.24
CA VAL A 7 -31.45 24.60 77.82
C VAL A 7 -32.71 24.97 77.04
N ASN A 8 -32.61 26.02 76.21
CA ASN A 8 -33.72 26.60 75.49
C ASN A 8 -34.16 25.66 74.34
N VAL A 9 -35.40 25.15 74.39
CA VAL A 9 -35.96 24.15 73.45
C VAL A 9 -35.83 24.57 71.97
N SER A 10 -35.77 25.88 71.70
CA SER A 10 -35.54 26.45 70.37
C SER A 10 -34.21 26.04 69.76
N ASP A 11 -33.13 26.04 70.55
CA ASP A 11 -31.78 25.74 70.07
C ASP A 11 -31.65 24.26 69.69
N GLU A 12 -32.35 23.37 70.39
CA GLU A 12 -32.37 21.93 70.10
C GLU A 12 -33.13 21.62 68.79
N MET A 13 -34.20 22.36 68.49
CA MET A 13 -34.94 22.24 67.24
C MET A 13 -34.11 22.68 66.03
N ASP A 14 -33.38 23.79 66.16
CA ASP A 14 -32.49 24.29 65.10
C ASP A 14 -31.31 23.35 64.87
N LEU A 15 -30.77 22.73 65.93
CA LEU A 15 -29.71 21.72 65.81
C LEU A 15 -30.18 20.49 65.01
N LYS A 16 -31.38 19.96 65.30
CA LYS A 16 -31.96 18.81 64.59
C LYS A 16 -32.18 19.12 63.10
N LYS A 17 -32.65 20.33 62.79
CA LYS A 17 -32.84 20.78 61.41
C LYS A 17 -31.51 20.82 60.65
N ASN A 18 -30.45 21.36 61.27
CA ASN A 18 -29.12 21.43 60.67
C ASN A 18 -28.50 20.03 60.48
N ILE A 19 -28.68 19.12 61.44
CA ILE A 19 -28.25 17.72 61.31
C ILE A 19 -28.92 17.05 60.11
N ASN A 20 -30.24 17.19 59.97
CA ASN A 20 -30.98 16.61 58.84
C ASN A 20 -30.52 17.19 57.49
N LEU A 21 -30.24 18.50 57.45
CA LEU A 21 -29.72 19.17 56.25
C LEU A 21 -28.33 18.61 55.87
N LEU A 22 -27.43 18.48 56.85
CA LEU A 22 -26.08 17.92 56.65
C LEU A 22 -26.14 16.45 56.22
N GLN A 23 -27.02 15.64 56.80
CA GLN A 23 -27.24 14.26 56.36
C GLN A 23 -27.73 14.18 54.92
N GLY A 24 -28.60 15.11 54.50
CA GLY A 24 -29.03 15.27 53.12
C GLY A 24 -27.86 15.54 52.16
N TYR A 25 -27.00 16.51 52.49
CA TYR A 25 -25.81 16.82 51.70
C TYR A 25 -24.81 15.66 51.64
N VAL A 26 -24.58 14.98 52.77
CA VAL A 26 -23.69 13.80 52.81
C VAL A 26 -24.22 12.69 51.92
N LYS A 27 -25.54 12.48 51.87
CA LYS A 27 -26.16 11.50 50.98
C LYS A 27 -25.97 11.90 49.52
N GLN A 28 -26.25 13.15 49.16
CA GLN A 28 -26.07 13.64 47.79
C GLN A 28 -24.62 13.47 47.30
N VAL A 29 -23.63 13.84 48.12
CA VAL A 29 -22.22 13.69 47.78
C VAL A 29 -21.83 12.22 47.56
N LYS A 30 -22.39 11.30 48.36
CA LYS A 30 -22.16 9.85 48.17
C LYS A 30 -22.76 9.34 46.87
N ASP A 31 -23.96 9.79 46.52
CA ASP A 31 -24.64 9.39 45.28
C ASP A 31 -23.86 9.91 44.05
N GLU A 32 -23.42 11.17 44.08
CA GLU A 32 -22.58 11.77 43.04
C GLU A 32 -21.22 11.07 42.90
N ALA A 33 -20.56 10.75 44.01
CA ALA A 33 -19.29 10.01 44.01
C ALA A 33 -19.45 8.62 43.36
N THR A 34 -20.55 7.93 43.65
CA THR A 34 -20.87 6.62 43.06
C THR A 34 -21.09 6.73 41.55
N GLU A 35 -21.77 7.79 41.09
CA GLU A 35 -21.97 8.04 39.66
C GLU A 35 -20.64 8.33 38.94
N VAL A 36 -19.77 9.14 39.55
CA VAL A 36 -18.42 9.43 39.02
C VAL A 36 -17.61 8.14 38.90
N GLU A 37 -17.62 7.28 39.93
CA GLU A 37 -16.89 6.00 39.88
C GLU A 37 -17.39 5.10 38.74
N LYS A 38 -18.70 5.03 38.52
CA LYS A 38 -19.29 4.29 37.39
C LYS A 38 -18.85 4.86 36.04
N LYS A 39 -18.82 6.20 35.89
CA LYS A 39 -18.33 6.87 34.68
C LYS A 39 -16.85 6.58 34.43
N CYS A 40 -16.01 6.59 35.48
CA CYS A 40 -14.60 6.24 35.38
C CYS A 40 -14.38 4.79 34.92
N LYS A 41 -15.13 3.82 35.46
CA LYS A 41 -15.07 2.41 35.01
C LYS A 41 -15.43 2.25 33.52
N ASN A 42 -16.44 2.98 33.06
CA ASN A 42 -16.82 2.98 31.64
C ASN A 42 -15.71 3.58 30.76
N LEU A 43 -15.13 4.72 31.15
CA LEU A 43 -14.02 5.34 30.43
C LEU A 43 -12.80 4.41 30.34
N HIS A 44 -12.45 3.73 31.43
CA HIS A 44 -11.37 2.76 31.44
C HIS A 44 -11.62 1.60 30.46
N THR A 45 -12.87 1.12 30.38
CA THR A 45 -13.27 0.09 29.43
C THR A 45 -13.14 0.57 27.98
N TYR A 46 -13.53 1.82 27.68
CA TYR A 46 -13.36 2.39 26.34
C TYR A 46 -11.89 2.58 25.95
N ALA A 47 -11.07 3.07 26.88
CA ALA A 47 -9.63 3.23 26.67
C ALA A 47 -8.95 1.90 26.32
N SER A 48 -9.31 0.83 27.05
CA SER A 48 -8.80 -0.52 26.79
C SER A 48 -9.17 -1.04 25.39
N LYS A 49 -10.41 -0.81 24.95
CA LYS A 49 -10.86 -1.17 23.59
C LYS A 49 -10.13 -0.36 22.50
N MET A 50 -9.89 0.93 22.74
CA MET A 50 -9.13 1.76 21.80
C MET A 50 -7.68 1.28 21.65
N GLU A 51 -7.05 0.86 22.75
CA GLU A 51 -5.69 0.32 22.71
C GLU A 51 -5.62 -0.99 21.90
N GLU A 52 -6.61 -1.87 22.02
CA GLU A 52 -6.72 -3.09 21.23
C GLU A 52 -6.89 -2.80 19.73
N CYS A 53 -7.80 -1.87 19.37
CA CYS A 53 -7.96 -1.41 17.99
C CYS A 53 -6.67 -0.82 17.42
N LEU A 54 -5.92 -0.05 18.22
CA LEU A 54 -4.65 0.53 17.80
C LEU A 54 -3.61 -0.57 17.50
N LYS A 55 -3.53 -1.61 18.35
CA LYS A 55 -2.64 -2.77 18.14
C LYS A 55 -3.01 -3.52 16.85
N LEU A 56 -4.30 -3.74 16.58
CA LEU A 56 -4.76 -4.37 15.35
C LEU A 56 -4.41 -3.53 14.10
N LEU A 57 -4.60 -2.21 14.16
CA LEU A 57 -4.23 -1.29 13.08
C LEU A 57 -2.73 -1.29 12.82
N MET A 58 -1.91 -1.27 13.87
CA MET A 58 -0.45 -1.34 13.75
C MET A 58 -0.02 -2.66 13.10
N LYS A 59 -0.58 -3.79 13.54
CA LYS A 59 -0.30 -5.11 12.93
C LYS A 59 -0.71 -5.16 11.46
N ALA A 60 -1.90 -4.68 11.11
CA ALA A 60 -2.34 -4.63 9.72
C ALA A 60 -1.44 -3.75 8.84
N LYS A 61 -0.92 -2.64 9.40
CA LYS A 61 0.04 -1.76 8.72
C LYS A 61 1.39 -2.45 8.54
N GLU A 62 1.90 -3.16 9.55
CA GLU A 62 3.13 -3.95 9.46
C GLU A 62 3.01 -5.09 8.44
N ASP A 63 1.88 -5.80 8.42
CA ASP A 63 1.59 -6.85 7.45
C ASP A 63 1.54 -6.27 6.03
N ASN A 64 0.88 -5.11 5.85
CA ASN A 64 0.85 -4.41 4.56
C ASN A 64 2.25 -3.98 4.11
N ILE A 65 3.05 -3.38 5.00
CA ILE A 65 4.44 -3.01 4.70
C ILE A 65 5.28 -4.25 4.37
N THR A 66 5.11 -5.34 5.11
CA THR A 66 5.84 -6.60 4.88
C THR A 66 5.46 -7.22 3.54
N ASN A 67 4.17 -7.26 3.21
CA ASN A 67 3.68 -7.73 1.92
C ASN A 67 4.17 -6.83 0.78
N LYS A 68 4.12 -5.50 0.93
CA LYS A 68 4.71 -4.56 -0.02
C LYS A 68 6.20 -4.76 -0.17
N LEU A 69 6.97 -4.99 0.90
CA LEU A 69 8.41 -5.26 0.84
C LEU A 69 8.72 -6.60 0.16
N LYS A 70 7.91 -7.64 0.40
CA LYS A 70 8.02 -8.92 -0.32
C LYS A 70 7.76 -8.72 -1.81
N LEU A 71 6.68 -8.02 -2.16
CA LEU A 71 6.35 -7.67 -3.54
C LEU A 71 7.45 -6.80 -4.18
N HIS A 72 7.99 -5.84 -3.43
CA HIS A 72 9.06 -4.96 -3.90
C HIS A 72 10.41 -5.69 -4.03
N LYS A 73 10.67 -6.74 -3.23
CA LYS A 73 11.82 -7.64 -3.42
C LYS A 73 11.63 -8.53 -4.66
N VAL A 74 10.40 -8.94 -4.96
CA VAL A 74 10.06 -9.65 -6.20
C VAL A 74 10.16 -8.72 -7.42
N LEU A 75 9.71 -7.47 -7.31
CA LEU A 75 9.71 -6.48 -8.40
C LEU A 75 11.03 -5.71 -8.59
N LYS A 76 11.91 -5.66 -7.57
CA LYS A 76 13.28 -5.11 -7.72
C LYS A 76 14.18 -5.93 -8.63
N ASN A 77 13.71 -7.12 -9.03
CA ASN A 77 14.43 -8.05 -9.86
C ASN A 77 13.87 -7.95 -11.29
N VAL A 78 14.69 -7.34 -12.15
CA VAL A 78 14.53 -7.24 -13.61
C VAL A 78 13.82 -8.47 -14.15
N PHE A 79 12.71 -8.32 -14.86
CA PHE A 79 12.15 -9.48 -15.53
C PHE A 79 12.94 -9.74 -16.82
N ASN A 80 13.49 -10.95 -16.99
CA ASN A 80 14.12 -11.37 -18.24
C ASN A 80 13.28 -12.43 -18.95
N GLY A 81 12.86 -12.15 -20.17
CA GLY A 81 12.25 -13.13 -21.08
C GLY A 81 13.30 -13.68 -22.05
N ARG A 82 13.50 -15.01 -22.11
CA ARG A 82 14.26 -15.65 -23.21
C ARG A 82 13.28 -16.18 -24.24
N TRP A 83 13.38 -15.66 -25.47
CA TRP A 83 12.47 -15.97 -26.57
C TRP A 83 13.07 -17.09 -27.41
N ASN A 84 12.33 -18.18 -27.66
CA ASN A 84 12.77 -19.24 -28.57
C ASN A 84 11.84 -19.26 -29.78
N ASN A 85 12.41 -19.10 -30.98
CA ASN A 85 11.73 -19.05 -32.29
C ASN A 85 10.67 -17.93 -32.46
N CYS A 86 11.02 -16.87 -33.18
CA CYS A 86 10.08 -15.83 -33.63
C CYS A 86 10.22 -15.69 -35.16
N LEU A 87 9.72 -16.68 -35.90
CA LEU A 87 9.93 -16.78 -37.36
C LEU A 87 8.80 -16.21 -38.23
N TYR A 88 7.75 -15.61 -37.66
CA TYR A 88 6.68 -14.98 -38.45
C TYR A 88 6.21 -13.64 -37.86
N GLN A 89 5.82 -12.71 -38.73
CA GLN A 89 5.43 -11.31 -38.51
C GLN A 89 4.21 -11.10 -37.58
N ARG A 90 4.25 -11.62 -36.36
CA ARG A 90 3.22 -11.41 -35.34
C ARG A 90 3.75 -10.51 -34.23
N TYR A 91 2.87 -9.76 -33.60
CA TYR A 91 3.23 -8.78 -32.57
C TYR A 91 3.71 -9.50 -31.32
N ALA A 92 4.84 -9.06 -30.79
CA ALA A 92 5.39 -9.48 -29.52
C ALA A 92 5.87 -8.24 -28.77
N GLY A 93 5.55 -8.14 -27.48
CA GLY A 93 5.93 -7.00 -26.66
C GLY A 93 6.15 -7.40 -25.21
N ILE A 94 7.14 -6.76 -24.58
CA ILE A 94 7.35 -6.83 -23.14
C ILE A 94 7.20 -5.45 -22.54
N GLY A 95 6.71 -5.39 -21.30
CA GLY A 95 6.43 -4.11 -20.71
C GLY A 95 5.94 -4.19 -19.29
N VAL A 96 5.29 -3.11 -18.90
CA VAL A 96 4.59 -2.99 -17.62
C VAL A 96 3.21 -2.37 -17.83
N ALA A 97 2.26 -2.74 -17.00
CA ALA A 97 0.95 -2.10 -16.96
C ALA A 97 0.41 -2.08 -15.53
N THR A 98 -0.63 -1.29 -15.30
CA THR A 98 -1.36 -1.29 -14.01
C THR A 98 -2.33 -2.46 -13.91
N GLU A 99 -2.88 -2.69 -12.72
CA GLU A 99 -3.86 -3.75 -12.47
C GLU A 99 -5.13 -3.63 -13.33
N ASP A 100 -5.46 -2.42 -13.79
CA ASP A 100 -6.60 -2.14 -14.67
C ASP A 100 -6.38 -2.59 -16.13
N PHE A 101 -5.19 -3.12 -16.47
CA PHE A 101 -4.88 -3.53 -17.83
C PHE A 101 -5.72 -4.74 -18.28
N PRO A 102 -6.46 -4.65 -19.39
CA PRO A 102 -7.29 -5.75 -19.86
C PRO A 102 -6.41 -6.87 -20.45
N LEU A 103 -6.63 -8.10 -20.00
CA LEU A 103 -5.94 -9.29 -20.51
C LEU A 103 -6.62 -9.90 -21.75
N ASP A 104 -7.37 -9.10 -22.51
CA ASP A 104 -8.01 -9.59 -23.72
C ASP A 104 -7.01 -9.76 -24.87
N TYR A 105 -7.36 -10.63 -25.82
CA TYR A 105 -6.48 -10.97 -26.94
C TYR A 105 -6.24 -9.82 -27.94
N LYS A 106 -7.00 -8.72 -27.80
CA LYS A 106 -6.92 -7.57 -28.72
C LYS A 106 -5.97 -6.50 -28.22
N THR A 107 -5.65 -6.50 -26.93
CA THR A 107 -4.86 -5.45 -26.31
C THR A 107 -3.40 -5.87 -26.14
N GLY A 108 -2.52 -5.24 -26.92
CA GLY A 108 -1.07 -5.36 -26.71
C GLY A 108 -0.62 -4.49 -25.55
N VAL A 109 0.37 -4.95 -24.78
CA VAL A 109 1.00 -4.10 -23.75
C VAL A 109 1.52 -2.81 -24.40
N GLY A 110 1.29 -1.67 -23.73
CA GLY A 110 1.62 -0.35 -24.28
C GLY A 110 0.53 0.27 -25.15
N THR A 111 -0.51 -0.49 -25.56
CA THR A 111 -1.64 0.06 -26.33
C THR A 111 -2.82 0.51 -25.46
N PHE A 112 -2.71 0.37 -24.13
CA PHE A 112 -3.75 0.75 -23.16
C PHE A 112 -3.26 1.87 -22.23
N PRO A 113 -4.13 2.73 -21.68
CA PRO A 113 -3.74 3.71 -20.67
C PRO A 113 -2.92 3.08 -19.53
N LYS A 114 -1.94 3.82 -19.01
CA LYS A 114 -1.01 3.35 -17.97
C LYS A 114 -0.34 1.99 -18.28
N SER A 115 -0.03 1.75 -19.56
CA SER A 115 0.77 0.61 -19.98
C SER A 115 1.89 1.07 -20.92
N PHE A 116 3.03 0.39 -20.82
CA PHE A 116 4.25 0.77 -21.53
C PHE A 116 4.95 -0.48 -22.04
N ALA A 117 5.42 -0.47 -23.29
CA ALA A 117 6.04 -1.66 -23.87
C ALA A 117 7.14 -1.36 -24.88
N TYR A 118 8.01 -2.35 -25.05
CA TYR A 118 8.94 -2.44 -26.15
C TYR A 118 8.56 -3.65 -27.02
N SER A 119 8.33 -3.42 -28.31
CA SER A 119 7.85 -4.44 -29.26
C SER A 119 8.94 -5.02 -30.14
N ASN A 120 8.66 -6.18 -30.74
CA ASN A 120 9.57 -6.89 -31.65
C ASN A 120 9.96 -6.09 -32.90
N THR A 121 9.18 -5.06 -33.25
CA THR A 121 9.51 -4.09 -34.30
C THR A 121 10.53 -3.02 -33.89
N GLY A 122 10.91 -2.96 -32.61
CA GLY A 122 11.81 -1.95 -32.07
C GLY A 122 11.10 -0.68 -31.60
N ALA A 123 9.77 -0.65 -31.66
CA ALA A 123 8.98 0.49 -31.22
C ALA A 123 8.80 0.49 -29.69
N PHE A 124 8.74 1.68 -29.12
CA PHE A 124 8.26 1.89 -27.76
C PHE A 124 6.81 2.35 -27.82
N TRP A 125 5.97 1.73 -26.99
CA TRP A 125 4.56 2.03 -26.85
C TRP A 125 4.34 2.62 -25.47
N ASN A 126 3.71 3.79 -25.45
CA ASN A 126 3.45 4.60 -24.27
C ASN A 126 1.98 5.00 -24.26
N GLU A 127 1.16 4.26 -23.52
CA GLU A 127 -0.26 4.59 -23.34
C GLU A 127 -0.99 4.83 -24.68
N ALA A 128 -0.95 3.85 -25.58
CA ALA A 128 -1.46 3.89 -26.95
C ALA A 128 -0.70 4.77 -27.95
N LYS A 129 0.33 5.51 -27.50
CA LYS A 129 1.20 6.28 -28.40
C LYS A 129 2.43 5.45 -28.78
N GLN A 130 2.59 5.22 -30.08
CA GLN A 130 3.79 4.57 -30.62
C GLN A 130 4.88 5.61 -30.88
N GLU A 131 6.06 5.41 -30.30
CA GLU A 131 7.27 6.11 -30.71
C GLU A 131 7.90 5.39 -31.90
N LYS A 132 8.14 6.14 -33.00
CA LYS A 132 8.51 5.57 -34.31
C LYS A 132 9.82 4.78 -34.32
N LYS A 133 10.77 5.04 -33.42
CA LYS A 133 12.01 4.24 -33.31
C LYS A 133 12.66 4.40 -31.94
N PHE A 134 12.45 3.42 -31.06
CA PHE A 134 13.09 3.39 -29.74
C PHE A 134 14.42 2.63 -29.77
N SER A 135 14.43 1.46 -30.40
CA SER A 135 15.63 0.67 -30.66
C SER A 135 15.43 -0.18 -31.93
N GLU A 136 16.39 -1.05 -32.23
CA GLU A 136 16.16 -2.12 -33.19
C GLU A 136 15.12 -3.10 -32.67
N GLY A 137 14.48 -3.87 -33.55
CA GLY A 137 13.59 -4.96 -33.15
C GLY A 137 14.33 -6.15 -32.55
N PHE A 138 13.58 -7.10 -32.01
CA PHE A 138 14.11 -8.35 -31.45
C PHE A 138 13.52 -9.56 -32.16
N VAL A 139 14.22 -10.68 -32.08
CA VAL A 139 13.89 -11.95 -32.75
C VAL A 139 14.04 -13.13 -31.80
N GLY A 140 13.67 -14.32 -32.27
CA GLY A 140 13.90 -15.56 -31.52
C GLY A 140 15.38 -15.75 -31.19
N GLY A 141 15.67 -16.13 -29.96
CA GLY A 141 17.01 -16.26 -29.39
C GLY A 141 17.38 -15.10 -28.46
N ASP A 142 16.77 -13.93 -28.63
CA ASP A 142 17.06 -12.77 -27.80
C ASP A 142 16.59 -12.96 -26.34
N THR A 143 17.38 -12.42 -25.43
CA THR A 143 16.99 -12.24 -24.02
C THR A 143 16.65 -10.77 -23.80
N LEU A 144 15.41 -10.50 -23.43
CA LEU A 144 14.94 -9.14 -23.19
C LEU A 144 14.72 -8.90 -21.72
N GLY A 145 15.14 -7.73 -21.23
CA GLY A 145 14.85 -7.28 -19.88
C GLY A 145 13.93 -6.06 -19.86
N CYS A 146 13.02 -6.02 -18.90
CA CYS A 146 12.20 -4.85 -18.59
C CYS A 146 12.38 -4.53 -17.09
N GLY A 147 12.71 -3.28 -16.77
CA GLY A 147 12.99 -2.89 -15.40
C GLY A 147 12.54 -1.47 -15.07
N LEU A 148 12.32 -1.24 -13.77
CA LEU A 148 11.98 0.06 -13.21
C LEU A 148 13.11 0.54 -12.30
N ILE A 149 13.49 1.80 -12.44
CA ILE A 149 14.43 2.49 -11.56
C ILE A 149 13.69 3.57 -10.80
N TYR A 150 13.72 3.47 -9.48
CA TYR A 150 13.14 4.45 -8.58
C TYR A 150 14.24 5.34 -8.01
N TYR A 151 14.10 6.66 -8.18
CA TYR A 151 15.00 7.67 -7.60
C TYR A 151 14.22 8.60 -6.67
N GLY A 152 14.86 9.09 -5.61
CA GLY A 152 14.33 10.15 -4.75
C GLY A 152 13.80 9.68 -3.39
N GLY A 153 13.72 10.63 -2.45
CA GLY A 153 13.13 10.44 -1.12
C GLY A 153 11.59 10.41 -1.16
N VAL A 154 10.94 10.29 0.00
CA VAL A 154 9.49 10.04 0.15
C VAL A 154 8.60 10.99 -0.68
N VAL A 155 9.04 12.22 -0.94
CA VAL A 155 8.26 13.30 -1.56
C VAL A 155 8.47 13.43 -3.08
N THR A 156 9.64 13.07 -3.63
CA THR A 156 10.03 13.39 -5.02
C THR A 156 10.31 12.17 -5.87
N LYS A 157 9.69 11.04 -5.56
CA LYS A 157 9.98 9.76 -6.19
C LYS A 157 9.75 9.82 -7.70
N LYS A 158 10.82 9.64 -8.46
CA LYS A 158 10.83 9.51 -9.92
C LYS A 158 10.91 8.02 -10.26
N CYS A 159 10.05 7.56 -11.18
CA CYS A 159 10.11 6.23 -11.75
C CYS A 159 10.63 6.33 -13.19
N PHE A 160 11.59 5.48 -13.55
CA PHE A 160 12.10 5.36 -14.91
C PHE A 160 12.00 3.92 -15.37
N LEU A 161 11.34 3.71 -16.50
CA LEU A 161 11.28 2.44 -17.21
C LEU A 161 12.49 2.32 -18.13
N TYR A 162 13.15 1.16 -18.13
CA TYR A 162 14.22 0.85 -19.07
C TYR A 162 14.06 -0.55 -19.62
N PHE A 163 14.63 -0.75 -20.80
CA PHE A 163 14.67 -2.04 -21.47
C PHE A 163 16.11 -2.47 -21.72
N THR A 164 16.32 -3.78 -21.79
CA THR A 164 17.61 -4.37 -22.17
C THR A 164 17.41 -5.46 -23.21
N ARG A 165 18.41 -5.67 -24.06
CA ARG A 165 18.48 -6.77 -25.01
C ARG A 165 19.85 -7.41 -24.90
N ASN A 166 19.88 -8.72 -24.71
CA ASN A 166 21.07 -9.54 -24.54
C ASN A 166 22.04 -8.99 -23.47
N GLY A 167 21.48 -8.47 -22.38
CA GLY A 167 22.25 -7.91 -21.27
C GLY A 167 22.71 -6.46 -21.44
N PHE A 168 22.37 -5.79 -22.54
CA PHE A 168 22.71 -4.39 -22.78
C PHE A 168 21.47 -3.51 -22.74
N MET A 169 21.58 -2.32 -22.12
CA MET A 169 20.50 -1.34 -22.12
C MET A 169 20.21 -0.84 -23.53
N ILE A 170 18.93 -0.73 -23.88
CA ILE A 170 18.46 -0.25 -25.17
C ILE A 170 17.56 0.97 -24.99
N GLY A 171 17.73 1.95 -25.88
CA GLY A 171 17.05 3.24 -25.78
C GLY A 171 17.46 4.02 -24.53
N LYS A 172 16.78 5.15 -24.30
CA LYS A 172 16.94 5.95 -23.07
C LYS A 172 15.88 5.52 -22.05
N PRO A 173 16.20 5.47 -20.74
CA PRO A 173 15.19 5.26 -19.72
C PRO A 173 14.08 6.32 -19.79
N MET A 174 12.83 5.88 -19.78
CA MET A 174 11.65 6.71 -19.94
C MET A 174 11.05 7.03 -18.58
N LYS A 175 10.84 8.30 -18.29
CA LYS A 175 10.17 8.72 -17.05
C LYS A 175 8.69 8.32 -17.15
N ILE A 176 8.21 7.57 -16.15
CA ILE A 176 6.79 7.21 -16.02
C ILE A 176 6.24 7.69 -14.68
N ASN A 177 4.91 7.74 -14.57
CA ASN A 177 4.24 8.21 -13.35
C ASN A 177 4.49 7.24 -12.19
N TYR A 178 4.94 7.77 -11.03
CA TYR A 178 5.35 6.96 -9.89
C TYR A 178 4.17 6.43 -9.05
N HIS A 179 2.99 7.06 -9.14
CA HIS A 179 1.87 6.76 -8.25
C HIS A 179 1.16 5.43 -8.55
N ASP A 180 1.49 4.80 -9.66
CA ASP A 180 0.88 3.56 -10.10
C ASP A 180 1.71 2.34 -9.68
N GLU A 181 1.03 1.27 -9.24
CA GLU A 181 1.65 -0.04 -9.05
C GLU A 181 1.68 -0.77 -10.40
N PHE A 182 2.88 -1.09 -10.88
CA PHE A 182 3.10 -1.70 -12.19
C PHE A 182 3.40 -3.20 -12.06
N LEU A 183 2.71 -3.98 -12.89
CA LEU A 183 2.90 -5.40 -13.07
C LEU A 183 3.65 -5.67 -14.39
N PRO A 184 4.56 -6.65 -14.44
CA PRO A 184 5.19 -7.07 -15.68
C PRO A 184 4.16 -7.73 -16.60
N ILE A 185 4.10 -7.28 -17.85
CA ILE A 185 3.17 -7.82 -18.87
C ILE A 185 3.95 -8.21 -20.11
N ILE A 186 3.53 -9.32 -20.71
CA ILE A 186 4.01 -9.80 -22.00
C ILE A 186 2.80 -10.00 -22.89
N SER A 187 2.86 -9.45 -24.09
CA SER A 187 1.83 -9.66 -25.11
C SER A 187 2.43 -10.38 -26.30
N VAL A 188 1.70 -11.36 -26.80
CA VAL A 188 2.12 -12.21 -27.89
C VAL A 188 0.90 -12.48 -28.76
N SER A 189 1.01 -12.22 -30.06
CA SER A 189 0.06 -12.77 -31.01
C SER A 189 0.70 -13.95 -31.72
N GLY A 190 -0.03 -15.07 -31.75
CA GLY A 190 0.40 -16.28 -32.44
C GLY A 190 0.58 -17.50 -31.52
N THR A 191 0.26 -18.65 -32.07
CA THR A 191 0.25 -19.95 -31.40
C THR A 191 1.62 -20.57 -31.20
N ASP A 192 2.63 -20.12 -31.95
CA ASP A 192 3.91 -20.82 -32.09
C ASP A 192 5.07 -20.12 -31.35
N THR A 193 4.76 -19.06 -30.61
CA THR A 193 5.76 -18.27 -29.89
C THR A 193 5.93 -18.78 -28.47
N ILE A 194 7.16 -19.17 -28.11
CA ILE A 194 7.48 -19.66 -26.76
C ILE A 194 8.36 -18.63 -26.04
N ILE A 195 7.91 -18.22 -24.85
CA ILE A 195 8.59 -17.25 -24.00
C ILE A 195 8.88 -17.86 -22.65
N ASN A 196 10.17 -17.87 -22.28
CA ASN A 196 10.60 -18.29 -20.96
C ASN A 196 10.77 -17.07 -20.06
N ALA A 197 9.86 -16.96 -19.09
CA ALA A 197 9.77 -15.85 -18.16
C ALA A 197 10.64 -16.08 -16.92
N ASN A 198 11.63 -15.22 -16.65
CA ASN A 198 12.43 -15.23 -15.43
C ASN A 198 12.12 -14.02 -14.55
N PHE A 199 11.36 -14.26 -13.46
CA PHE A 199 11.02 -13.29 -12.41
C PHE A 199 11.97 -13.36 -11.19
N GLY A 200 13.22 -13.76 -11.40
CA GLY A 200 14.24 -13.90 -10.35
C GLY A 200 14.48 -15.33 -9.87
N THR A 201 13.95 -16.33 -10.57
CA THR A 201 14.24 -17.75 -10.31
C THR A 201 15.59 -18.19 -10.87
N SER A 202 16.23 -17.36 -11.69
CA SER A 202 17.57 -17.57 -12.24
C SER A 202 18.32 -16.25 -12.40
N TYR A 203 19.64 -16.29 -12.58
CA TYR A 203 20.44 -15.09 -12.80
C TYR A 203 19.95 -14.27 -14.00
N PHE A 204 19.96 -12.94 -13.85
CA PHE A 204 19.67 -12.03 -14.94
C PHE A 204 20.89 -11.82 -15.83
N MET A 205 20.66 -11.71 -17.14
CA MET A 205 21.70 -11.41 -18.12
C MET A 205 22.19 -9.97 -17.97
N TYR A 206 21.28 -9.03 -17.74
CA TYR A 206 21.64 -7.65 -17.39
C TYR A 206 22.24 -7.59 -15.99
N LYS A 207 23.46 -7.04 -15.89
CA LYS A 207 24.15 -6.73 -14.64
C LYS A 207 24.23 -5.21 -14.53
N LYS A 208 23.66 -4.66 -13.47
CA LYS A 208 23.67 -3.21 -13.19
C LYS A 208 25.05 -2.76 -12.73
#